data_AF-A0A1J0EUP4-F1
#
_entry.id   AF-A0A1J0EUP4-F1
#
_cell.length_a   1.000
_cell.length_b   1.000
_cell.length_c   1.000
_cell.angle_alpha   90.00
_cell.angle_beta   90.00
_cell.angle_gamma   90.00
#
_symmetry.space_group_name_H-M   'P 1'
#
loop_
_entity.id
_entity.type
_entity.pdbx_description
1 polymer ?
#
loop_
_entity_poly.entity_id
_entity_poly.type
_entity_poly.pdbx_seq_one_letter_code
_entity_poly.pdbx_strand_id
1 'polypeptide(L)'
;MSTKIYNGLILQDSSIEQALKHLVSIKPRCVDAAEKAAAKVCAREMTFSVDLAANFCVLGEKIQPYRTWKLIEKFDLPKVSVLGKGVRNTEWDFTFDVCLIPANGNVLAIYSVESDLGYREALLSVGFKDYHYQNSTDRPEDISEDEWVSRQEAWDSALPGRTAPGAAGLIYSVVSWDDYSLVFYNPSLIHAQIPSTEHRKSRVARRLSELEICASQPKVPLSEIIDRILERVPLRQPDVLLGEIRSEY
;
A
#
# COMPACT_ATOMS: atom_id res chain seq x y z
N MET A 1 -5.41 -29.86 7.54
CA MET A 1 -5.52 -28.38 7.44
C MET A 1 -5.29 -28.02 5.97
N SER A 2 -5.88 -26.93 5.48
CA SER A 2 -5.68 -26.50 4.09
C SER A 2 -4.45 -25.58 4.02
N THR A 3 -3.37 -26.04 3.38
CA THR A 3 -2.22 -25.21 3.00
C THR A 3 -2.68 -24.25 1.90
N LYS A 4 -2.46 -22.94 2.06
CA LYS A 4 -2.82 -21.93 1.04
C LYS A 4 -1.74 -20.87 0.92
N ILE A 5 -1.12 -20.81 -0.25
CA ILE A 5 0.02 -19.95 -0.57
C ILE A 5 -0.35 -19.22 -1.86
N TYR A 6 -0.92 -18.02 -1.71
CA TYR A 6 -1.47 -17.19 -2.80
C TYR A 6 -0.39 -16.40 -3.56
N ASN A 7 0.69 -16.08 -2.84
CA ASN A 7 1.82 -15.23 -3.19
C ASN A 7 3.11 -16.05 -3.37
N GLY A 8 2.95 -17.34 -3.70
CA GLY A 8 4.04 -18.28 -3.91
C GLY A 8 4.66 -18.15 -5.29
N LEU A 9 5.97 -18.09 -5.35
CA LEU A 9 6.78 -18.01 -6.57
C LEU A 9 7.92 -19.03 -6.52
N ILE A 10 8.51 -19.34 -7.68
CA ILE A 10 9.73 -20.14 -7.79
C ILE A 10 10.76 -19.44 -8.69
N LEU A 11 12.02 -19.53 -8.31
CA LEU A 11 13.18 -19.27 -9.16
C LEU A 11 13.91 -20.60 -9.37
N GLN A 12 13.92 -21.09 -10.61
CA GLN A 12 14.45 -22.41 -10.95
C GLN A 12 15.99 -22.40 -11.03
N ASP A 13 16.60 -23.55 -10.77
CA ASP A 13 18.05 -23.81 -10.94
C ASP A 13 18.96 -22.72 -10.33
N SER A 14 18.61 -22.28 -9.12
CA SER A 14 19.14 -21.06 -8.49
C SER A 14 19.44 -21.25 -7.01
N SER A 15 20.47 -20.56 -6.53
CA SER A 15 20.78 -20.42 -5.11
C SER A 15 20.12 -19.19 -4.48
N ILE A 16 20.05 -19.16 -3.14
CA ILE A 16 19.60 -17.99 -2.38
C ILE A 16 20.43 -16.73 -2.70
N GLU A 17 21.73 -16.88 -2.98
CA GLU A 17 22.59 -15.76 -3.37
C GLU A 17 22.21 -15.17 -4.74
N GLN A 18 21.87 -16.03 -5.71
CA GLN A 18 21.38 -15.59 -7.02
C GLN A 18 20.01 -14.93 -6.89
N ALA A 19 19.07 -15.55 -6.17
CA ALA A 19 17.76 -14.98 -5.89
C ALA A 19 17.88 -13.59 -5.20
N LEU A 20 18.78 -13.45 -4.23
CA LEU A 20 19.04 -12.16 -3.57
C LEU A 20 19.60 -11.11 -4.53
N LYS A 21 20.50 -11.47 -5.45
CA LYS A 21 20.98 -10.55 -6.52
C LYS A 21 19.84 -10.08 -7.42
N HIS A 22 18.88 -10.95 -7.74
CA HIS A 22 17.68 -10.56 -8.46
C HIS A 22 16.83 -9.58 -7.64
N LEU A 23 16.60 -9.81 -6.35
CA LEU A 23 15.88 -8.87 -5.47
C LEU A 23 16.57 -7.51 -5.34
N VAL A 24 17.90 -7.49 -5.20
CA VAL A 24 18.70 -6.25 -5.17
C VAL A 24 18.59 -5.48 -6.48
N SER A 25 18.57 -6.17 -7.63
CA SER A 25 18.47 -5.51 -8.95
C SER A 25 17.13 -4.81 -9.17
N ILE A 26 16.05 -5.27 -8.53
CA ILE A 26 14.71 -4.66 -8.65
C ILE A 26 14.45 -3.55 -7.62
N LYS A 27 15.22 -3.52 -6.51
CA LYS A 27 15.03 -2.55 -5.42
C LYS A 27 14.91 -1.09 -5.91
N PRO A 28 15.77 -0.55 -6.80
CA PRO A 28 15.69 0.86 -7.19
C PRO A 28 14.34 1.27 -7.81
N ARG A 29 13.75 0.44 -8.68
CA ARG A 29 12.44 0.73 -9.28
C ARG A 29 11.27 0.54 -8.31
N CYS A 30 11.38 -0.41 -7.37
CA CYS A 30 10.35 -0.62 -6.35
C CYS A 30 10.35 0.55 -5.34
N VAL A 31 11.53 1.06 -4.96
CA VAL A 31 11.66 2.25 -4.11
C VAL A 31 11.13 3.49 -4.82
N ASP A 32 11.47 3.72 -6.09
CA ASP A 32 10.90 4.84 -6.89
C ASP A 32 9.36 4.78 -6.98
N ALA A 33 8.78 3.58 -7.12
CA ALA A 33 7.34 3.40 -7.08
C ALA A 33 6.75 3.75 -5.69
N ALA A 34 7.40 3.31 -4.61
CA ALA A 34 7.01 3.62 -3.23
C ALA A 34 7.10 5.13 -2.91
N GLU A 35 8.18 5.78 -3.31
CA GLU A 35 8.36 7.23 -3.16
C GLU A 35 7.28 8.02 -3.91
N LYS A 36 6.94 7.61 -5.14
CA LYS A 36 5.85 8.21 -5.92
C LYS A 36 4.49 8.00 -5.25
N ALA A 37 4.22 6.82 -4.70
CA ALA A 37 2.99 6.55 -3.97
C ALA A 37 2.89 7.38 -2.68
N ALA A 38 3.96 7.44 -1.88
CA ALA A 38 4.03 8.27 -0.68
C ALA A 38 3.90 9.77 -1.02
N ALA A 39 4.54 10.24 -2.08
CA ALA A 39 4.43 11.63 -2.55
C ALA A 39 2.98 11.98 -2.95
N LYS A 40 2.26 11.04 -3.55
CA LYS A 40 0.83 11.18 -3.88
C LYS A 40 -0.06 11.26 -2.64
N VAL A 41 0.27 10.54 -1.56
CA VAL A 41 -0.42 10.69 -0.27
C VAL A 41 -0.10 12.05 0.35
N CYS A 42 1.17 12.46 0.39
CA CYS A 42 1.60 13.79 0.84
C CYS A 42 0.85 14.92 0.10
N ALA A 43 0.84 14.89 -1.23
CA ALA A 43 0.18 15.89 -2.06
C ALA A 43 -1.34 15.94 -1.81
N ARG A 44 -1.98 14.77 -1.69
CA ARG A 44 -3.39 14.63 -1.33
C ARG A 44 -3.70 15.20 0.06
N GLU A 45 -2.83 15.01 1.05
CA GLU A 45 -3.04 15.53 2.41
C GLU A 45 -2.76 17.04 2.52
N MET A 46 -1.72 17.56 1.84
CA MET A 46 -1.44 19.00 1.77
C MET A 46 -2.58 19.76 1.09
N THR A 47 -2.97 19.33 -0.12
CA THR A 47 -4.10 19.95 -0.87
C THR A 47 -5.36 19.98 -0.04
N PHE A 48 -5.78 18.85 0.51
CA PHE A 48 -7.00 18.77 1.31
C PHE A 48 -6.96 19.65 2.57
N SER A 49 -5.82 19.79 3.23
CA SER A 49 -5.70 20.68 4.38
C SER A 49 -5.81 22.16 3.99
N VAL A 50 -5.14 22.56 2.90
CA VAL A 50 -5.23 23.91 2.32
C VAL A 50 -6.67 24.22 1.86
N ASP A 51 -7.28 23.30 1.11
CA ASP A 51 -8.60 23.49 0.51
C ASP A 51 -9.70 23.46 1.57
N LEU A 52 -9.62 22.57 2.57
CA LEU A 52 -10.57 22.56 3.68
C LEU A 52 -10.50 23.87 4.49
N ALA A 53 -9.31 24.40 4.76
CA ALA A 53 -9.14 25.68 5.47
C ALA A 53 -9.70 26.88 4.69
N ALA A 54 -9.79 26.80 3.35
CA ALA A 54 -10.43 27.82 2.52
C ALA A 54 -11.97 27.79 2.56
N ASN A 55 -12.58 26.66 2.93
CA ASN A 55 -14.04 26.47 2.94
C ASN A 55 -14.65 26.29 4.33
N PHE A 56 -13.83 26.03 5.36
CA PHE A 56 -14.29 25.69 6.71
C PHE A 56 -13.34 26.24 7.76
N CYS A 57 -13.91 26.72 8.86
CA CYS A 57 -13.19 27.20 10.04
C CYS A 57 -14.01 26.87 11.29
N VAL A 58 -13.35 26.38 12.34
CA VAL A 58 -13.98 26.16 13.65
C VAL A 58 -13.91 27.47 14.43
N LEU A 59 -15.03 27.91 15.01
CA LEU A 59 -15.09 29.15 15.80
C LEU A 59 -14.11 29.07 16.98
N GLY A 60 -13.14 29.98 17.00
CA GLY A 60 -12.08 30.05 18.02
C GLY A 60 -10.77 29.37 17.63
N GLU A 61 -10.73 28.57 16.57
CA GLU A 61 -9.50 27.92 16.09
C GLU A 61 -8.99 28.54 14.78
N LYS A 62 -7.67 28.70 14.66
CA LYS A 62 -7.04 28.99 13.36
C LYS A 62 -6.65 27.68 12.71
N ILE A 63 -7.43 27.21 11.75
CA ILE A 63 -7.05 26.07 10.91
C ILE A 63 -5.83 26.47 10.07
N GLN A 64 -4.66 26.00 10.48
CA GLN A 64 -3.40 26.15 9.74
C GLN A 64 -3.29 24.99 8.73
N PRO A 65 -2.97 25.26 7.44
CA PRO A 65 -2.65 24.21 6.49
C PRO A 65 -1.48 23.33 6.96
N TYR A 66 -1.48 22.06 6.55
CA TYR A 66 -0.41 21.13 6.86
C TYR A 66 0.92 21.57 6.25
N ARG A 67 1.91 21.72 7.13
CA ARG A 67 3.33 21.82 6.77
C ARG A 67 3.98 20.44 6.81
N THR A 68 5.20 20.32 6.30
CA THR A 68 5.97 19.07 6.21
C THR A 68 6.00 18.26 7.51
N TRP A 69 6.18 18.90 8.67
CA TRP A 69 6.19 18.22 9.97
C TRP A 69 4.88 17.47 10.28
N LYS A 70 3.74 17.97 9.82
CA LYS A 70 2.43 17.33 10.03
C LYS A 70 2.22 16.14 9.10
N LEU A 71 2.90 16.10 7.95
CA LEU A 71 2.95 14.92 7.08
C LEU A 71 3.83 13.84 7.70
N ILE A 72 4.98 14.21 8.26
CA ILE A 72 5.87 13.29 8.99
C ILE A 72 5.11 12.65 10.17
N GLU A 73 4.41 13.45 10.99
CA GLU A 73 3.55 12.91 12.07
C GLU A 73 2.47 11.94 11.53
N LYS A 74 1.86 12.26 10.38
CA LYS A 74 0.85 11.42 9.72
C LYS A 74 1.41 10.13 9.10
N PHE A 75 2.73 10.04 8.92
CA PHE A 75 3.44 8.85 8.43
C PHE A 75 4.00 8.00 9.59
N ASP A 76 4.56 8.65 10.61
CA ASP A 76 5.11 7.97 11.79
C ASP A 76 4.03 7.23 12.58
N LEU A 77 2.81 7.77 12.68
CA LEU A 77 1.69 7.12 13.37
C LEU A 77 1.30 5.76 12.72
N PRO A 78 1.10 5.65 11.39
CA PRO A 78 1.06 4.38 10.66
C PRO A 78 2.28 3.51 10.90
N LYS A 79 3.50 4.00 10.67
CA LYS A 79 4.76 3.24 10.78
C LYS A 79 4.89 2.55 12.15
N VAL A 80 4.67 3.30 13.24
CA VAL A 80 4.69 2.77 14.61
C VAL A 80 3.56 1.77 14.87
N SER A 81 2.39 1.95 14.26
CA SER A 81 1.26 1.03 14.42
C SER A 81 1.44 -0.29 13.66
N VAL A 82 2.03 -0.24 12.46
CA VAL A 82 2.40 -1.41 11.65
C VAL A 82 3.51 -2.19 12.37
N LEU A 83 4.66 -1.55 12.61
CA LEU A 83 5.85 -2.20 13.16
C LEU A 83 5.69 -2.62 14.63
N GLY A 84 4.99 -1.82 15.44
CA GLY A 84 4.86 -2.04 16.88
C GLY A 84 3.61 -2.81 17.33
N LYS A 85 2.56 -2.87 16.49
CA LYS A 85 1.28 -3.51 16.85
C LYS A 85 0.75 -4.50 15.80
N GLY A 86 1.41 -4.66 14.65
CA GLY A 86 0.93 -5.49 13.55
C GLY A 86 -0.37 -5.00 12.91
N VAL A 87 -0.71 -3.71 13.06
CA VAL A 87 -1.92 -3.12 12.48
C VAL A 87 -1.64 -2.71 11.04
N ARG A 88 -2.32 -3.36 10.08
CA ARG A 88 -2.20 -3.11 8.64
C ARG A 88 -2.61 -1.68 8.27
N ASN A 89 -1.96 -1.08 7.26
CA ASN A 89 -2.27 0.28 6.80
C ASN A 89 -2.11 0.44 5.26
N THR A 90 -3.20 0.29 4.52
CA THR A 90 -3.21 0.45 3.05
C THR A 90 -2.99 1.89 2.54
N GLU A 91 -2.91 2.88 3.43
CA GLU A 91 -2.73 4.29 3.03
C GLU A 91 -1.25 4.66 2.92
N TRP A 92 -0.39 4.12 3.79
CA TRP A 92 1.02 4.47 3.91
C TRP A 92 1.97 3.28 3.82
N ASP A 93 1.50 2.05 4.01
CA ASP A 93 2.35 0.87 3.94
C ASP A 93 2.59 0.46 2.48
N PHE A 94 3.73 0.93 1.96
CA PHE A 94 4.26 0.55 0.66
C PHE A 94 5.44 -0.44 0.78
N THR A 95 5.58 -1.09 1.94
CA THR A 95 6.66 -2.06 2.15
C THR A 95 6.51 -3.30 1.27
N PHE A 96 7.65 -3.93 0.99
CA PHE A 96 7.73 -5.08 0.12
C PHE A 96 8.84 -6.01 0.58
N ASP A 97 8.44 -7.10 1.22
CA ASP A 97 9.34 -8.11 1.76
C ASP A 97 9.21 -9.40 0.95
N VAL A 98 10.32 -10.08 0.70
CA VAL A 98 10.34 -11.38 0.03
C VAL A 98 11.11 -12.37 0.88
N CYS A 99 10.44 -13.45 1.27
CA CYS A 99 11.04 -14.59 1.95
C CYS A 99 11.52 -15.60 0.91
N LEU A 100 12.83 -15.84 0.85
CA LEU A 100 13.50 -16.79 -0.04
C LEU A 100 13.80 -18.09 0.72
N ILE A 101 13.20 -19.20 0.28
CA ILE A 101 13.29 -20.51 0.93
C ILE A 101 13.99 -21.50 -0.03
N PRO A 102 15.10 -22.15 0.37
CA PRO A 102 15.80 -23.10 -0.49
C PRO A 102 15.01 -24.39 -0.68
N ALA A 103 14.89 -24.87 -1.92
CA ALA A 103 14.11 -26.05 -2.26
C ALA A 103 14.75 -26.87 -3.39
N ASN A 104 15.58 -27.87 -3.03
CA ASN A 104 16.13 -28.89 -3.92
C ASN A 104 16.74 -28.35 -5.24
N GLY A 105 17.65 -27.36 -5.15
CA GLY A 105 18.30 -26.73 -6.30
C GLY A 105 17.54 -25.52 -6.88
N ASN A 106 16.32 -25.27 -6.39
CA ASN A 106 15.53 -24.08 -6.69
C ASN A 106 15.43 -23.17 -5.45
N VAL A 107 14.88 -21.96 -5.63
CA VAL A 107 14.44 -21.09 -4.54
C VAL A 107 12.94 -20.87 -4.67
N LEU A 108 12.18 -21.28 -3.66
CA LEU A 108 10.81 -20.85 -3.48
C LEU A 108 10.79 -19.45 -2.86
N ALA A 109 9.80 -18.64 -3.20
CA ALA A 109 9.63 -17.31 -2.63
C ALA A 109 8.18 -17.04 -2.23
N ILE A 110 8.01 -16.36 -1.09
CA ILE A 110 6.73 -15.82 -0.63
C ILE A 110 6.93 -14.33 -0.41
N TYR A 111 6.13 -13.50 -1.07
CA TYR A 111 6.24 -12.04 -0.97
C TYR A 111 5.08 -11.41 -0.20
N SER A 112 5.39 -10.48 0.70
CA SER A 112 4.42 -9.76 1.53
C SER A 112 4.37 -8.29 1.09
N VAL A 113 3.15 -7.80 0.88
CA VAL A 113 2.86 -6.42 0.46
C VAL A 113 1.45 -6.04 0.91
N GLU A 114 1.27 -4.80 1.37
CA GLU A 114 -0.06 -4.25 1.68
C GLU A 114 -0.70 -3.55 0.47
N SER A 115 0.11 -2.81 -0.29
CA SER A 115 -0.29 -2.12 -1.53
C SER A 115 0.66 -2.51 -2.68
N ASP A 116 0.21 -3.32 -3.64
CA ASP A 116 1.03 -3.70 -4.80
C ASP A 116 1.14 -2.54 -5.79
N LEU A 117 2.37 -2.03 -5.98
CA LEU A 117 2.69 -0.91 -6.87
C LEU A 117 3.34 -1.38 -8.20
N GLY A 118 3.14 -2.64 -8.58
CA GLY A 118 3.85 -3.31 -9.68
C GLY A 118 5.03 -4.17 -9.19
N TYR A 119 5.01 -4.56 -7.91
CA TYR A 119 6.05 -5.32 -7.24
C TYR A 119 6.02 -6.80 -7.65
N ARG A 120 4.84 -7.37 -7.90
CA ARG A 120 4.72 -8.72 -8.46
C ARG A 120 5.33 -8.78 -9.87
N GLU A 121 4.99 -7.85 -10.74
CA GLU A 121 5.56 -7.72 -12.09
C GLU A 121 7.08 -7.52 -12.02
N ALA A 122 7.56 -6.80 -10.99
CA ALA A 122 8.99 -6.65 -10.75
C ALA A 122 9.69 -7.98 -10.42
N LEU A 123 9.09 -8.87 -9.63
CA LEU A 123 9.64 -10.22 -9.39
C LEU A 123 9.61 -11.06 -10.67
N LEU A 124 8.49 -11.06 -11.39
CA LEU A 124 8.35 -11.82 -12.64
C LEU A 124 9.38 -11.39 -13.69
N SER A 125 9.67 -10.09 -13.79
CA SER A 125 10.65 -9.59 -14.77
C SER A 125 12.11 -9.92 -14.45
N VAL A 126 12.41 -10.55 -13.32
CA VAL A 126 13.76 -11.05 -12.97
C VAL A 126 13.82 -12.58 -12.82
N GLY A 127 12.85 -13.28 -13.41
CA GLY A 127 12.91 -14.74 -13.60
C GLY A 127 12.12 -15.56 -12.57
N PHE A 128 11.54 -14.94 -11.54
CA PHE A 128 10.56 -15.63 -10.71
C PHE A 128 9.34 -16.00 -11.55
N LYS A 129 8.80 -17.19 -11.33
CA LYS A 129 7.57 -17.70 -11.96
C LYS A 129 6.51 -17.88 -10.89
N ASP A 130 5.24 -17.79 -11.31
CA ASP A 130 4.12 -18.09 -10.44
C ASP A 130 4.15 -19.55 -10.00
N TYR A 131 4.18 -19.78 -8.69
CA TYR A 131 4.26 -21.10 -8.07
C TYR A 131 3.31 -21.20 -6.87
N HIS A 132 2.15 -20.53 -6.96
CA HIS A 132 1.14 -20.58 -5.93
C HIS A 132 0.61 -22.01 -5.76
N TYR A 133 0.13 -22.33 -4.56
CA TYR A 133 -0.47 -23.63 -4.25
C TYR A 133 -1.59 -23.48 -3.21
N GLN A 134 -2.68 -24.22 -3.41
CA GLN A 134 -3.77 -24.31 -2.44
C GLN A 134 -4.25 -25.76 -2.34
N ASN A 135 -4.42 -26.25 -1.12
CA ASN A 135 -5.08 -27.52 -0.86
C ASN A 135 -6.61 -27.31 -0.96
N SER A 136 -7.07 -27.21 -2.21
CA SER A 136 -8.45 -27.15 -2.68
C SER A 136 -8.71 -28.30 -3.66
N THR A 137 -9.94 -28.80 -3.71
CA THR A 137 -10.36 -29.85 -4.65
C THR A 137 -10.23 -29.40 -6.11
N ASP A 138 -10.50 -28.11 -6.35
CA ASP A 138 -10.36 -27.50 -7.66
C ASP A 138 -8.93 -26.95 -7.81
N ARG A 139 -8.21 -27.53 -8.78
CA ARG A 139 -6.93 -27.04 -9.32
C ARG A 139 -7.22 -26.05 -10.47
N PRO A 140 -6.42 -25.00 -10.67
CA PRO A 140 -6.53 -24.17 -11.88
C PRO A 140 -6.48 -24.99 -13.19
N GLU A 141 -7.29 -24.63 -14.19
CA GLU A 141 -7.42 -25.37 -15.44
C GLU A 141 -6.09 -25.45 -16.22
N ASP A 142 -5.26 -24.43 -16.09
CA ASP A 142 -3.93 -24.27 -16.70
C ASP A 142 -2.80 -25.12 -16.07
N ILE A 143 -3.04 -25.74 -14.90
CA ILE A 143 -2.09 -26.44 -13.99
C ILE A 143 -0.70 -26.91 -14.53
N SER A 144 -0.35 -28.19 -14.67
CA SER A 144 -1.11 -29.47 -14.75
C SER A 144 -1.31 -30.21 -13.41
N GLU A 145 -1.76 -31.48 -13.43
CA GLU A 145 -1.93 -32.31 -12.22
C GLU A 145 -0.58 -32.72 -11.62
N ASP A 146 0.34 -33.24 -12.44
CA ASP A 146 1.72 -33.53 -12.03
C ASP A 146 2.42 -32.28 -11.48
N GLU A 147 2.22 -31.11 -12.12
CA GLU A 147 2.77 -29.85 -11.61
C GLU A 147 2.12 -29.43 -10.28
N TRP A 148 0.82 -29.65 -10.10
CA TRP A 148 0.13 -29.33 -8.84
C TRP A 148 0.60 -30.19 -7.68
N VAL A 149 0.82 -31.49 -7.92
CA VAL A 149 1.42 -32.40 -6.94
C VAL A 149 2.85 -31.98 -6.63
N SER A 150 3.66 -31.65 -7.65
CA SER A 150 5.03 -31.15 -7.44
C SER A 150 5.08 -29.82 -6.68
N ARG A 151 4.14 -28.90 -6.93
CA ARG A 151 3.93 -27.67 -6.15
C ARG A 151 3.61 -28.02 -4.69
N GLN A 152 2.69 -28.96 -4.44
CA GLN A 152 2.36 -29.41 -3.09
C GLN A 152 3.60 -29.94 -2.37
N GLU A 153 4.30 -30.91 -2.94
CA GLU A 153 5.47 -31.55 -2.31
C GLU A 153 6.59 -30.55 -2.01
N ALA A 154 6.85 -29.62 -2.93
CA ALA A 154 7.82 -28.56 -2.74
C ALA A 154 7.45 -27.64 -1.56
N TRP A 155 6.19 -27.23 -1.45
CA TRP A 155 5.73 -26.36 -0.36
C TRP A 155 5.61 -27.09 0.99
N ASP A 156 5.11 -28.32 1.02
CA ASP A 156 5.00 -29.13 2.23
C ASP A 156 6.40 -29.50 2.77
N SER A 157 7.40 -29.70 1.90
CA SER A 157 8.80 -29.88 2.29
C SER A 157 9.48 -28.59 2.74
N ALA A 158 9.14 -27.44 2.16
CA ALA A 158 9.74 -26.16 2.48
C ALA A 158 9.16 -25.51 3.75
N LEU A 159 7.87 -25.75 4.03
CA LEU A 159 7.13 -25.20 5.17
C LEU A 159 6.46 -26.32 5.99
N PRO A 160 7.23 -27.25 6.58
CA PRO A 160 6.65 -28.42 7.23
C PRO A 160 5.75 -28.02 8.41
N GLY A 161 4.52 -28.52 8.39
CA GLY A 161 3.53 -28.43 9.47
C GLY A 161 2.99 -27.02 9.75
N ARG A 162 3.71 -26.25 10.59
CA ARG A 162 3.37 -24.87 11.00
C ARG A 162 4.59 -23.94 10.99
N THR A 163 5.61 -24.29 10.22
CA THR A 163 6.82 -23.50 10.09
C THR A 163 6.47 -22.16 9.44
N ALA A 164 6.76 -21.05 10.13
CA ALA A 164 6.59 -19.72 9.56
C ALA A 164 7.63 -19.50 8.44
N PRO A 165 7.31 -18.81 7.33
CA PRO A 165 8.25 -18.60 6.23
C PRO A 165 9.62 -18.05 6.67
N GLY A 166 9.63 -17.04 7.54
CA GLY A 166 10.87 -16.46 8.10
C GLY A 166 11.70 -17.38 9.01
N ALA A 167 11.21 -18.58 9.34
CA ALA A 167 11.98 -19.63 10.02
C ALA A 167 12.53 -20.68 9.05
N ALA A 168 11.99 -20.77 7.83
CA ALA A 168 12.44 -21.68 6.76
C ALA A 168 13.39 -20.99 5.74
N GLY A 169 13.34 -19.66 5.63
CA GLY A 169 14.05 -18.92 4.60
C GLY A 169 14.55 -17.53 5.05
N LEU A 170 15.29 -16.89 4.15
CA LEU A 170 15.82 -15.54 4.31
C LEU A 170 14.76 -14.52 3.92
N ILE A 171 14.34 -13.64 4.84
CA ILE A 171 13.52 -12.47 4.49
C ILE A 171 14.45 -11.34 4.02
N TYR A 172 14.18 -10.79 2.85
CA TYR A 172 14.81 -9.58 2.33
C TYR A 172 13.75 -8.49 2.12
N SER A 173 13.97 -7.33 2.72
CA SER A 173 13.12 -6.14 2.49
C SER A 173 13.60 -5.40 1.25
N VAL A 174 12.85 -5.57 0.16
CA VAL A 174 13.10 -4.86 -1.11
C VAL A 174 12.74 -3.39 -0.92
N VAL A 175 11.61 -3.10 -0.27
CA VAL A 175 11.19 -1.74 0.12
C VAL A 175 10.82 -1.74 1.60
N SER A 176 11.55 -0.96 2.39
CA SER A 176 11.29 -0.69 3.80
C SER A 176 10.69 0.70 4.00
N TRP A 177 10.12 0.96 5.17
CA TRP A 177 9.61 2.29 5.57
C TRP A 177 10.66 3.40 5.45
N ASP A 178 11.94 3.08 5.62
CA ASP A 178 13.01 4.08 5.58
C ASP A 178 13.37 4.45 4.13
N ASP A 179 13.26 3.50 3.18
CA ASP A 179 13.60 3.72 1.76
C ASP A 179 12.76 4.83 1.10
N TYR A 180 11.49 5.00 1.48
CA TYR A 180 10.61 6.06 0.97
C TYR A 180 10.33 7.20 1.97
N SER A 181 10.98 7.19 3.13
CA SER A 181 10.82 8.24 4.15
C SER A 181 11.38 9.60 3.71
N LEU A 182 12.33 9.63 2.77
CA LEU A 182 12.95 10.88 2.30
C LEU A 182 12.02 11.73 1.42
N VAL A 183 10.84 11.21 1.05
CA VAL A 183 9.83 11.92 0.26
C VAL A 183 9.43 13.28 0.85
N PHE A 184 9.43 13.41 2.19
CA PHE A 184 9.10 14.67 2.87
C PHE A 184 10.08 15.82 2.56
N TYR A 185 11.29 15.48 2.09
CA TYR A 185 12.33 16.43 1.69
C TYR A 185 12.41 16.63 0.17
N ASN A 186 11.49 16.02 -0.60
CA ASN A 186 11.40 16.15 -2.05
C ASN A 186 10.10 16.87 -2.48
N PRO A 187 10.02 18.22 -2.29
CA PRO A 187 8.83 18.97 -2.64
C PRO A 187 8.51 18.91 -4.13
N SER A 188 9.51 18.82 -5.01
CA SER A 188 9.30 18.68 -6.46
C SER A 188 8.50 17.42 -6.80
N LEU A 189 8.80 16.29 -6.15
CA LEU A 189 8.05 15.04 -6.35
C LEU A 189 6.63 15.13 -5.78
N ILE A 190 6.45 15.74 -4.60
CA ILE A 190 5.11 15.97 -4.02
C ILE A 190 4.27 16.88 -4.94
N HIS A 191 4.84 17.98 -5.43
CA HIS A 191 4.16 18.89 -6.36
C HIS A 191 3.80 18.21 -7.69
N ALA A 192 4.63 17.30 -8.19
CA ALA A 192 4.31 16.51 -9.38
C ALA A 192 3.12 15.53 -9.18
N GLN A 193 2.73 15.25 -7.93
CA GLN A 193 1.61 14.36 -7.59
C GLN A 193 0.35 15.11 -7.12
N ILE A 194 0.26 16.44 -7.31
CA ILE A 194 -0.94 17.23 -6.96
C ILE A 194 -2.18 16.68 -7.69
N PRO A 195 -3.25 16.30 -6.97
CA PRO A 195 -4.48 15.82 -7.61
C PRO A 195 -5.17 16.89 -8.46
N SER A 196 -5.94 16.46 -9.45
CA SER A 196 -6.71 17.35 -10.32
C SER A 196 -7.70 18.23 -9.55
N THR A 197 -8.03 19.39 -10.12
CA THR A 197 -9.04 20.34 -9.62
C THR A 197 -10.34 19.63 -9.21
N GLU A 198 -10.88 18.76 -10.07
CA GLU A 198 -12.10 18.01 -9.78
C GLU A 198 -11.93 17.09 -8.56
N HIS A 199 -10.84 16.32 -8.49
CA HIS A 199 -10.61 15.42 -7.36
C HIS A 199 -10.47 16.17 -6.02
N ARG A 200 -9.76 17.31 -6.04
CA ARG A 200 -9.64 18.21 -4.87
C ARG A 200 -11.01 18.73 -4.44
N LYS A 201 -11.80 19.25 -5.38
CA LYS A 201 -13.16 19.76 -5.12
C LYS A 201 -14.09 18.67 -4.57
N SER A 202 -14.16 17.49 -5.20
CA SER A 202 -14.97 16.37 -4.71
C SER A 202 -14.60 15.94 -3.29
N ARG A 203 -13.30 15.88 -2.95
CA ARG A 203 -12.83 15.48 -1.60
C ARG A 203 -13.29 16.45 -0.53
N VAL A 204 -13.19 17.76 -0.78
CA VAL A 204 -13.65 18.79 0.17
C VAL A 204 -15.17 18.86 0.23
N ALA A 205 -15.87 18.80 -0.91
CA ALA A 205 -17.34 18.77 -0.96
C ALA A 205 -17.91 17.61 -0.13
N ARG A 206 -17.29 16.43 -0.22
CA ARG A 206 -17.59 15.27 0.63
C ARG A 206 -17.36 15.57 2.10
N ARG A 207 -16.20 16.12 2.48
CA ARG A 207 -15.90 16.41 3.88
C ARG A 207 -16.87 17.43 4.50
N LEU A 208 -17.22 18.47 3.77
CA LEU A 208 -18.21 19.47 4.21
C LEU A 208 -19.59 18.84 4.39
N SER A 209 -19.98 17.89 3.52
CA SER A 209 -21.24 17.16 3.63
C SER A 209 -21.26 16.17 4.80
N GLU A 210 -20.14 15.48 5.06
CA GLU A 210 -19.94 14.68 6.29
C GLU A 210 -20.10 15.55 7.55
N LEU A 211 -19.43 16.70 7.61
CA LEU A 211 -19.48 17.60 8.78
C LEU A 211 -20.90 18.11 9.04
N GLU A 212 -21.60 18.57 8.00
CA GLU A 212 -22.95 19.12 8.12
C GLU A 212 -23.99 18.05 8.53
N ILE A 213 -23.95 16.87 7.91
CA ILE A 213 -24.87 15.78 8.24
C ILE A 213 -24.60 15.25 9.65
N CYS A 214 -23.33 14.99 10.00
CA CYS A 214 -22.99 14.48 11.33
C CYS A 214 -23.26 15.49 12.45
N ALA A 215 -23.16 16.80 12.18
CA ALA A 215 -23.54 17.84 13.14
C ALA A 215 -25.02 17.77 13.56
N SER A 216 -25.91 17.26 12.69
CA SER A 216 -27.33 17.04 13.00
C SER A 216 -27.62 15.82 13.90
N GLN A 217 -26.58 15.03 14.25
CA GLN A 217 -26.68 13.77 15.00
C GLN A 217 -27.84 12.86 14.54
N PRO A 218 -27.90 12.50 13.23
CA PRO A 218 -29.07 11.90 12.64
C PRO A 218 -29.29 10.48 13.17
N LYS A 219 -30.49 10.21 13.68
CA LYS A 219 -30.90 8.90 14.21
C LYS A 219 -31.35 7.95 13.11
N VAL A 220 -30.52 7.78 12.09
CA VAL A 220 -30.78 6.95 10.90
C VAL A 220 -29.62 5.96 10.66
N PRO A 221 -29.83 4.87 9.88
CA PRO A 221 -28.78 3.92 9.58
C PRO A 221 -27.58 4.56 8.85
N LEU A 222 -26.39 4.00 9.04
CA LEU A 222 -25.16 4.50 8.40
C LEU A 222 -25.25 4.53 6.87
N SER A 223 -25.96 3.60 6.24
CA SER A 223 -26.22 3.61 4.79
C SER A 223 -26.94 4.90 4.37
N GLU A 224 -28.01 5.28 5.06
CA GLU A 224 -28.76 6.50 4.75
C GLU A 224 -27.93 7.78 5.00
N ILE A 225 -27.04 7.76 6.00
CA ILE A 225 -26.06 8.84 6.19
C ILE A 225 -25.12 8.94 4.98
N ILE A 226 -24.63 7.81 4.46
CA ILE A 226 -23.75 7.75 3.28
C ILE A 226 -24.51 8.25 2.04
N ASP A 227 -25.74 7.80 1.81
CA ASP A 227 -26.56 8.21 0.66
C ASP A 227 -26.79 9.73 0.67
N ARG A 228 -27.20 10.29 1.81
CA ARG A 228 -27.35 11.75 2.00
C ARG A 228 -26.06 12.53 1.79
N ILE A 229 -24.89 11.95 2.09
CA ILE A 229 -23.59 12.57 1.79
C ILE A 229 -23.36 12.57 0.27
N LEU A 230 -23.55 11.42 -0.39
CA LEU A 230 -23.29 11.24 -1.83
C LEU A 230 -24.21 12.12 -2.69
N GLU A 231 -25.48 12.29 -2.32
CA GLU A 231 -26.42 13.21 -2.98
C GLU A 231 -25.96 14.67 -2.91
N ARG A 232 -25.29 15.07 -1.82
CA ARG A 232 -24.84 16.47 -1.61
C ARG A 232 -23.49 16.79 -2.25
N VAL A 233 -22.61 15.80 -2.45
CA VAL A 233 -21.30 16.00 -3.09
C VAL A 233 -21.39 16.75 -4.42
N PRO A 234 -22.18 16.31 -5.43
CA PRO A 234 -22.22 16.98 -6.74
C PRO A 234 -22.87 18.37 -6.67
N LEU A 235 -23.78 18.61 -5.72
CA LEU A 235 -24.39 19.92 -5.50
C LEU A 235 -23.41 20.94 -4.91
N ARG A 236 -22.48 20.47 -4.06
CA ARG A 236 -21.49 21.32 -3.36
C ARG A 236 -20.18 21.49 -4.12
N GLN A 237 -19.82 20.53 -4.97
CA GLN A 237 -18.56 20.51 -5.72
C GLN A 237 -18.27 21.80 -6.53
N PRO A 238 -19.24 22.45 -7.21
CA PRO A 238 -18.99 23.70 -7.94
C PRO A 238 -18.44 24.81 -7.04
N ASP A 239 -19.03 24.99 -5.85
CA ASP A 239 -18.78 26.10 -4.93
C ASP A 239 -17.51 25.94 -4.09
N VAL A 240 -16.87 24.76 -4.12
CA VAL A 240 -15.63 24.53 -3.37
C VAL A 240 -14.51 25.44 -3.87
N LEU A 241 -13.99 26.25 -2.94
CA LEU A 241 -12.78 27.05 -3.11
C LEU A 241 -11.55 26.14 -3.02
N LEU A 242 -10.54 26.38 -3.87
CA LEU A 242 -9.25 25.72 -3.77
C LEU A 242 -8.19 26.74 -3.37
N GLY A 243 -7.32 26.39 -2.45
CA GLY A 243 -6.20 27.24 -2.03
C GLY A 243 -4.91 26.95 -2.81
N GLU A 244 -3.97 27.90 -2.71
CA GLU A 244 -2.63 27.76 -3.25
C GLU A 244 -1.77 26.84 -2.38
N ILE A 245 -1.06 25.90 -3.01
CA ILE A 245 -0.09 25.05 -2.34
C ILE A 245 1.26 25.75 -2.42
N ARG A 246 1.80 26.13 -1.26
CA ARG A 246 3.13 26.74 -1.16
C ARG A 246 4.12 25.69 -0.67
N SER A 247 5.20 25.50 -1.43
CA SER A 247 6.34 24.71 -0.97
C SER A 247 7.05 25.52 0.13
N GLU A 248 7.06 25.01 1.37
CA GLU A 248 7.95 25.53 2.41
C GLU A 248 9.32 24.85 2.27
N TYR A 249 10.38 25.66 2.31
CA TYR A 249 11.77 25.25 2.52
C TYR A 249 12.25 25.89 3.84
#